data_AF-A0A6L9KYM9-F1
#
_entry.id   AF-A0A6L9KYM9-F1
#
_cell.length_a   1.000
_cell.length_b   1.000
_cell.length_c   1.000
_cell.angle_alpha   90.00
_cell.angle_beta   90.00
_cell.angle_gamma   90.00
#
_symmetry.space_group_name_H-M   'P 1'
#
loop_
_entity.id
_entity.type
_entity.pdbx_description
1 polymer ?
#
loop_
_entity_poly.entity_id
_entity_poly.type
_entity_poly.pdbx_seq_one_letter_code
_entity_poly.pdbx_strand_id
1 'polypeptide(L)'
;MSDLNDPMVFFAAERTLLAWNRTSLTLMAFGFVIERFGLFIRLLSLQHVASTSPGLSSWVGMAFILLGSLAAFTAIVQYRKVLATLKPVEIPAGYAVDVGVWLNAVVALLGLVLTAYLFQA
;
A
#
# COMPACT_ATOMS: atom_id res chain seq x y z
N MET A 1 -21.83 21.20 -23.56
CA MET A 1 -22.07 19.88 -22.97
C MET A 1 -20.73 19.18 -22.99
N SER A 2 -20.11 18.94 -21.84
CA SER A 2 -18.76 18.36 -21.75
C SER A 2 -18.82 16.91 -22.19
N ASP A 3 -18.06 16.55 -23.23
CA ASP A 3 -17.99 15.21 -23.77
C ASP A 3 -17.48 14.21 -22.71
N LEU A 4 -18.43 13.55 -22.04
CA LEU A 4 -18.27 12.42 -21.12
C LEU A 4 -17.87 11.13 -21.87
N ASN A 5 -16.93 11.26 -22.81
CA ASN A 5 -16.49 10.17 -23.68
C ASN A 5 -14.98 10.28 -24.00
N ASP A 6 -14.23 10.98 -23.15
CA ASP A 6 -12.81 11.24 -23.38
C ASP A 6 -11.94 10.17 -22.67
N PRO A 7 -11.15 9.36 -23.42
CA PRO A 7 -10.25 8.36 -22.83
C PRO A 7 -9.22 8.97 -21.86
N MET A 8 -9.03 10.30 -21.86
CA MET A 8 -8.20 10.99 -20.87
C MET A 8 -8.65 10.77 -19.43
N VAL A 9 -9.95 10.58 -19.17
CA VAL A 9 -10.48 10.32 -17.81
C VAL A 9 -9.98 8.98 -17.28
N PHE A 10 -9.96 7.96 -18.13
CA PHE A 10 -9.41 6.65 -17.81
C PHE A 10 -7.92 6.72 -17.44
N PHE A 11 -7.11 7.38 -18.27
CA PHE A 11 -5.68 7.55 -17.99
C PHE A 11 -5.39 8.43 -16.75
N ALA A 12 -6.29 9.36 -16.42
CA ALA A 12 -6.19 10.09 -15.17
C ALA A 12 -6.45 9.18 -13.95
N ALA A 13 -7.48 8.33 -14.02
CA ALA A 13 -7.77 7.34 -12.98
C ALA A 13 -6.57 6.39 -12.76
N GLU A 14 -5.97 5.89 -13.84
CA GLU A 14 -4.80 5.01 -13.76
C GLU A 14 -3.57 5.69 -13.13
N ARG A 15 -3.29 6.94 -13.50
CA ARG A 15 -2.20 7.71 -12.86
C ARG A 15 -2.44 7.88 -11.37
N THR A 16 -3.67 8.14 -10.94
CA THR A 16 -3.98 8.21 -9.51
C THR A 16 -3.78 6.86 -8.82
N LEU A 17 -4.19 5.74 -9.44
CA LEU A 17 -3.95 4.40 -8.92
C LEU A 17 -2.45 4.09 -8.72
N LEU A 18 -1.62 4.46 -9.71
CA LEU A 18 -0.17 4.29 -9.61
C LEU A 18 0.47 5.22 -8.56
N ALA A 19 -0.06 6.45 -8.41
CA ALA A 19 0.38 7.36 -7.36
C ALA A 19 0.08 6.79 -5.97
N TRP A 20 -1.12 6.21 -5.77
CA TRP A 20 -1.49 5.51 -4.54
C TRP A 20 -0.59 4.30 -4.26
N ASN A 21 -0.23 3.54 -5.30
CA ASN A 21 0.69 2.41 -5.16
C ASN A 21 2.06 2.85 -4.63
N ARG A 22 2.62 3.92 -5.20
CA ARG A 22 3.89 4.50 -4.74
C ARG A 22 3.80 4.93 -3.27
N THR A 23 2.74 5.65 -2.88
CA THR A 23 2.54 6.07 -1.50
C THR A 23 2.47 4.85 -0.55
N SER A 24 1.74 3.82 -0.96
CA SER A 24 1.60 2.57 -0.20
C SER A 24 2.94 1.89 0.03
N LEU A 25 3.75 1.73 -1.03
CA LEU A 25 5.10 1.16 -0.94
C LEU A 25 6.02 2.00 -0.06
N THR A 26 5.96 3.33 -0.15
CA THR A 26 6.78 4.21 0.71
C THR A 26 6.42 4.08 2.18
N LEU A 27 5.13 3.97 2.52
CA LEU A 27 4.67 3.75 3.88
C LEU A 27 5.14 2.40 4.42
N MET A 28 5.03 1.33 3.61
CA MET A 28 5.50 0.00 3.98
C MET A 28 7.02 -0.03 4.20
N ALA A 29 7.80 0.55 3.28
CA ALA A 29 9.25 0.61 3.39
C ALA A 29 9.67 1.37 4.65
N PHE A 30 9.05 2.51 4.93
CA PHE A 30 9.33 3.28 6.13
C PHE A 30 8.96 2.51 7.41
N GLY A 31 7.80 1.84 7.42
CA GLY A 31 7.39 0.99 8.55
C GLY A 31 8.35 -0.16 8.82
N PHE A 32 8.84 -0.82 7.77
CA PHE A 32 9.86 -1.86 7.89
C PHE A 32 11.17 -1.32 8.46
N VAL A 33 11.61 -0.14 8.00
CA VAL A 33 12.82 0.52 8.50
C VAL A 33 12.66 0.85 10.00
N ILE A 34 11.53 1.42 10.41
CA ILE A 34 11.25 1.73 11.82
C ILE A 34 11.31 0.47 12.70
N GLU A 35 10.70 -0.63 12.25
CA GLU A 35 10.72 -1.91 12.97
C GLU A 35 12.15 -2.42 13.16
N ARG A 36 12.95 -2.41 12.08
CA ARG A 36 14.35 -2.85 12.13
C ARG A 36 15.24 -1.96 12.98
N PHE A 37 14.99 -0.65 13.00
CA PHE A 37 15.68 0.26 13.92
C PHE A 37 15.39 -0.08 15.38
N GLY A 38 14.17 -0.49 15.73
CA GLY A 38 13.84 -0.94 17.08
C GLY A 38 14.62 -2.18 17.50
N LEU A 39 14.70 -3.17 16.61
CA LEU A 39 15.52 -4.36 16.84
C LEU A 39 17.00 -4.01 16.99
N PHE A 40 17.51 -3.08 16.18
CA PHE A 40 18.89 -2.62 16.28
C PHE A 40 19.19 -1.98 17.64
N ILE A 41 18.31 -1.09 18.13
CA ILE A 41 18.44 -0.48 19.46
C ILE A 41 18.35 -1.55 20.57
N ARG A 42 17.47 -2.55 20.43
CA ARG A 42 17.37 -3.66 21.37
C ARG A 42 18.66 -4.46 21.44
N LEU A 43 19.28 -4.76 20.29
CA LEU A 43 20.57 -5.46 20.23
C LEU A 43 21.70 -4.67 20.91
N LEU A 44 21.72 -3.35 20.75
CA LEU A 44 22.65 -2.47 21.48
C LEU A 44 22.35 -2.45 22.99
N SER A 45 21.08 -2.42 23.38
CA SER A 45 20.64 -2.37 24.78
C SER A 45 20.82 -3.69 25.53
N LEU A 46 20.97 -4.83 24.84
CA LEU A 46 21.32 -6.10 25.51
C LEU A 46 22.64 -6.02 26.29
N GLN A 47 23.50 -5.03 26.01
CA GLN A 47 24.68 -4.74 26.81
C GLN A 47 24.39 -3.97 28.12
N HIS A 48 23.17 -3.47 28.35
CA HIS A 48 22.89 -2.44 29.37
C HIS A 48 21.53 -2.55 30.10
N VAL A 49 21.00 -3.77 30.32
CA VAL A 49 19.78 -4.12 31.12
C VAL A 49 18.58 -4.54 30.26
N ALA A 50 18.11 -5.75 30.55
CA ALA A 50 16.96 -6.40 29.92
C ALA A 50 15.65 -5.66 30.21
N SER A 51 15.11 -4.95 29.22
CA SER A 51 13.72 -4.50 29.23
C SER A 51 12.90 -5.37 28.27
N THR A 52 12.01 -6.16 28.85
CA THR A 52 11.21 -7.24 28.23
C THR A 52 9.88 -6.72 27.66
N SER A 53 9.84 -5.52 27.09
CA SER A 53 8.65 -5.03 26.39
C SER A 53 8.85 -5.12 24.88
N PRO A 54 7.84 -5.55 24.10
CA PRO A 54 7.85 -5.32 22.65
C PRO A 54 8.07 -3.83 22.44
N GLY A 55 9.21 -3.48 21.83
CA GLY A 55 9.63 -2.09 21.70
C GLY A 55 8.55 -1.30 20.96
N LEU A 56 8.19 -0.12 21.46
CA LEU A 56 7.22 0.80 20.83
C LEU A 56 7.46 0.95 19.31
N SER A 57 8.72 0.88 18.87
CA SER A 57 9.11 0.92 17.46
C SER A 57 8.55 -0.26 16.62
N SER A 58 8.40 -1.46 17.18
CA SER A 58 7.78 -2.60 16.47
C SER A 58 6.30 -2.33 16.16
N TRP A 59 5.56 -1.80 17.14
CA TRP A 59 4.17 -1.39 16.95
C TRP A 59 4.03 -0.25 15.95
N VAL A 60 4.90 0.76 16.02
CA VAL A 60 4.89 1.88 15.08
C VAL A 60 5.21 1.40 13.65
N GLY A 61 6.20 0.52 13.49
CA GLY A 61 6.55 -0.06 12.19
C GLY A 61 5.41 -0.87 11.57
N MET A 62 4.77 -1.74 12.37
CA MET A 62 3.57 -2.49 11.95
C MET A 62 2.42 -1.57 11.55
N ALA A 63 2.17 -0.48 12.30
CA ALA A 63 1.14 0.49 11.97
C ALA A 63 1.38 1.16 10.61
N PHE A 64 2.62 1.53 10.30
CA PHE A 64 2.98 2.08 8.99
C PHE A 64 2.80 1.09 7.84
N ILE A 65 3.16 -0.18 8.04
CA ILE A 65 2.95 -1.24 7.04
C ILE A 65 1.46 -1.47 6.80
N LEU A 66 0.67 -1.54 7.87
CA LEU A 66 -0.79 -1.65 7.78
C LEU A 66 -1.42 -0.45 7.07
N LEU A 67 -0.97 0.77 7.38
CA LEU A 67 -1.43 1.98 6.68
C LEU A 67 -1.10 1.92 5.19
N GLY A 68 0.10 1.46 4.81
CA GLY A 68 0.44 1.23 3.41
C GLY A 68 -0.46 0.18 2.75
N SER A 69 -0.78 -0.91 3.45
CA SER A 69 -1.68 -1.95 2.95
C SER A 69 -3.11 -1.43 2.76
N LEU A 70 -3.61 -0.65 3.71
CA LEU A 70 -4.91 0.00 3.63
C LEU A 70 -4.95 1.01 2.49
N ALA A 71 -3.88 1.80 2.29
CA ALA A 71 -3.77 2.72 1.17
C ALA A 71 -3.87 1.99 -0.17
N ALA A 72 -3.15 0.88 -0.35
CA ALA A 72 -3.23 0.06 -1.57
C ALA A 72 -4.65 -0.50 -1.79
N PHE A 73 -5.31 -0.95 -0.72
CA PHE A 73 -6.70 -1.41 -0.79
C PHE A 73 -7.67 -0.29 -1.16
N THR A 74 -7.55 0.89 -0.56
CA THR A 74 -8.39 2.06 -0.89
C THR A 74 -8.21 2.50 -2.34
N ALA A 75 -6.99 2.38 -2.88
CA ALA A 75 -6.70 2.68 -4.29
C ALA A 75 -7.49 1.77 -5.23
N ILE A 76 -7.56 0.46 -4.93
CA ILE A 76 -8.37 -0.51 -5.69
C ILE A 76 -9.85 -0.11 -5.63
N VAL A 77 -10.37 0.16 -4.44
CA VAL A 77 -11.79 0.53 -4.26
C VAL A 77 -12.11 1.81 -5.03
N GLN A 78 -11.25 2.81 -4.97
CA GLN A 78 -11.45 4.07 -5.68
C GLN A 78 -11.39 3.89 -7.20
N TYR A 79 -10.41 3.13 -7.71
CA TYR A 79 -10.31 2.82 -9.13
C TYR A 79 -11.51 2.02 -9.64
N ARG A 80 -12.00 1.03 -8.88
CA ARG A 80 -13.20 0.26 -9.25
C ARG A 80 -14.47 1.13 -9.23
N LYS A 81 -14.59 2.06 -8.27
CA LYS A 81 -15.70 3.03 -8.25
C LYS A 81 -15.68 3.93 -9.48
N VAL A 82 -14.50 4.41 -9.88
CA VAL A 82 -14.34 5.22 -11.10
C VAL A 82 -14.68 4.38 -12.33
N LEU A 83 -14.16 3.16 -12.45
CA LEU A 83 -14.49 2.24 -13.54
C LEU A 83 -15.99 1.95 -13.67
N ALA A 84 -16.70 1.78 -12.56
CA ALA A 84 -18.15 1.57 -12.57
C ALA A 84 -18.95 2.79 -13.09
N THR A 85 -18.34 3.98 -13.12
CA THR A 85 -18.94 5.20 -13.68
C THR A 85 -18.56 5.45 -15.15
N LEU A 86 -17.54 4.77 -15.68
CA LEU A 86 -17.11 4.90 -17.08
C LEU A 86 -17.98 4.03 -18.00
N LYS A 87 -18.28 4.54 -19.21
CA LYS A 87 -18.98 3.79 -20.25
C LYS A 87 -17.99 2.89 -21.00
N PRO A 88 -18.43 1.73 -21.56
CA PRO A 88 -17.55 0.81 -22.29
C PRO A 88 -16.83 1.43 -23.51
N VAL A 89 -17.32 2.58 -24.01
CA VAL A 89 -16.73 3.29 -25.16
C VAL A 89 -15.51 4.14 -24.78
N GLU A 90 -15.28 4.39 -23.49
CA GLU A 90 -14.18 5.20 -22.97
C GLU A 90 -12.91 4.38 -22.67
N ILE A 91 -13.04 3.04 -22.71
CA ILE A 91 -11.93 2.11 -22.49
C ILE A 91 -11.34 1.72 -23.86
N PRO A 92 -10.06 2.02 -24.14
CA PRO A 92 -9.42 1.61 -25.38
C PRO A 92 -9.51 0.09 -25.58
N ALA A 93 -9.94 -0.36 -26.77
CA ALA A 93 -10.05 -1.77 -27.07
C ALA A 93 -8.70 -2.49 -26.89
N GLY A 94 -8.66 -3.49 -26.01
CA GLY A 94 -7.45 -4.27 -25.70
C GLY A 94 -6.62 -3.77 -24.50
N TYR A 95 -7.05 -2.71 -23.81
CA TYR A 95 -6.34 -2.24 -22.61
C TYR A 95 -6.62 -3.13 -21.39
N ALA A 96 -5.56 -3.60 -20.72
CA ALA A 96 -5.65 -4.48 -19.56
C ALA A 96 -5.90 -3.67 -18.28
N VAL A 97 -7.16 -3.26 -18.09
CA VAL A 97 -7.67 -2.51 -16.93
C VAL A 97 -7.33 -3.15 -15.58
N ASP A 98 -7.17 -4.47 -15.55
CA ASP A 98 -6.96 -5.24 -14.32
C ASP A 98 -5.52 -5.21 -13.81
N VAL A 99 -4.53 -4.78 -14.59
CA VAL A 99 -3.11 -4.84 -14.19
C VAL A 99 -2.84 -3.97 -12.97
N GLY A 100 -3.35 -2.74 -12.95
CA GLY A 100 -3.19 -1.84 -11.81
C GLY A 100 -3.90 -2.34 -10.56
N VAL A 101 -5.05 -3.01 -10.72
CA VAL A 101 -5.81 -3.63 -9.63
C VAL A 101 -5.04 -4.81 -9.05
N TRP A 102 -4.53 -5.69 -9.91
CA TRP A 102 -3.71 -6.83 -9.52
C TRP A 102 -2.44 -6.39 -8.78
N LEU A 103 -1.74 -5.37 -9.29
CA LEU A 103 -0.53 -4.84 -8.65
C LEU A 103 -0.82 -4.34 -7.22
N ASN A 104 -1.88 -3.54 -7.04
CA ASN A 104 -2.24 -3.04 -5.72
C ASN A 104 -2.77 -4.16 -4.80
N ALA A 105 -3.46 -5.16 -5.34
CA ALA A 105 -3.92 -6.31 -4.57
C ALA A 105 -2.75 -7.13 -4.05
N VAL A 106 -1.73 -7.38 -4.89
CA VAL A 106 -0.48 -8.03 -4.49
C VAL A 106 0.25 -7.21 -3.43
N VAL A 107 0.39 -5.89 -3.62
CA VAL A 107 1.02 -5.01 -2.62
C VAL A 107 0.29 -5.05 -1.28
N ALA A 108 -1.05 -4.96 -1.28
CA ALA A 108 -1.85 -5.06 -0.06
C ALA A 108 -1.68 -6.44 0.62
N LEU A 109 -1.74 -7.53 -0.15
CA LEU A 109 -1.52 -8.89 0.38
C LEU A 109 -0.13 -9.02 1.01
N LEU A 110 0.92 -8.57 0.32
CA LEU A 110 2.29 -8.60 0.83
C LEU A 110 2.44 -7.76 2.11
N GLY A 111 1.78 -6.60 2.17
CA GLY A 111 1.73 -5.77 3.38
C GLY A 111 1.12 -6.52 4.57
N LEU A 112 -0.03 -7.18 4.38
CA LEU A 112 -0.68 -7.99 5.42
C LEU A 112 0.19 -9.18 5.86
N VAL A 113 0.79 -9.90 4.90
CA VAL A 113 1.70 -11.01 5.20
C VAL A 113 2.91 -10.52 5.99
N LEU A 114 3.48 -9.37 5.60
CA LEU A 114 4.62 -8.78 6.30
C LEU A 114 4.24 -8.37 7.73
N THR A 115 3.08 -7.74 7.92
CA THR A 115 2.58 -7.42 9.27
C THR A 115 2.38 -8.69 10.11
N ALA A 116 1.76 -9.73 9.56
CA ALA A 116 1.53 -10.99 10.27
C ALA A 116 2.84 -11.73 10.61
N TYR A 117 3.85 -11.63 9.73
CA TYR A 117 5.19 -12.17 9.98
C TYR A 117 5.90 -11.39 11.09
N LEU A 118 5.88 -10.07 11.04
CA LEU A 118 6.50 -9.21 12.06
C LEU A 118 5.82 -9.30 13.42
N PHE A 119 4.52 -9.64 13.45
CA PHE A 119 3.81 -9.89 14.70
C PHE A 119 4.25 -11.19 15.40
N GLN A 120 4.77 -12.16 14.64
CA GLN A 120 5.26 -13.44 15.16
C GLN A 120 6.76 -13.42 15.49
N ALA A 121 7.52 -12.47 14.94
CA ALA A 121 8.96 -12.33 15.11
C ALA A 121 9.33 -11.55 16.39
#